data_AF-A0A9P7AC75-F1
#
_entry.id   AF-A0A9P7AC75-F1
#
_cell.length_a   1.000
_cell.length_b   1.000
_cell.length_c   1.000
_cell.angle_alpha   90.00
_cell.angle_beta   90.00
_cell.angle_gamma   90.00
#
_symmetry.space_group_name_H-M   'P 1'
#
loop_
_entity.id
_entity.type
_entity.pdbx_description
1 polymer ?
#
loop_
_entity_poly.entity_id
_entity_poly.type
_entity_poly.pdbx_seq_one_letter_code
_entity_poly.pdbx_strand_id
1 'polypeptide(L)'
;MSDNLPKDGDGYKIQNVFYNTQHADLEHGVSAVGTPIIGHTDDGSSTGSDHRTFIVSYTGGAEDLVTIINLKSKTYASANTLGMKLEGNGSPVVYQLIESQLSQGEFIIRKQNTNYVWYLDSDSNQTQIRIVPAPAETDKKQYWKFVQQE
;
A
#
# COMPACT_ATOMS: atom_id res chain seq x y z
N MET A 1 2.83 15.27 17.67
CA MET A 1 3.19 14.58 16.42
C MET A 1 2.83 13.12 16.63
N SER A 2 2.26 12.43 15.63
CA SER A 2 1.94 11.01 15.77
C SER A 2 3.22 10.21 15.57
N ASP A 3 3.70 9.54 16.62
CA ASP A 3 4.89 8.67 16.57
C ASP A 3 4.69 7.42 15.69
N ASN A 4 3.51 7.28 15.06
CA ASN A 4 3.08 6.07 14.36
C ASN A 4 3.19 6.18 12.83
N LEU A 5 3.48 7.36 12.28
CA LEU A 5 3.67 7.52 10.85
C LEU A 5 4.91 6.72 10.37
N PRO A 6 4.86 6.10 9.18
CA PRO A 6 6.05 5.51 8.58
C PRO A 6 7.12 6.60 8.40
N LYS A 7 8.39 6.24 8.59
CA LYS A 7 9.53 7.15 8.42
C LYS A 7 9.87 7.32 6.95
N ASP A 8 10.32 8.51 6.59
CA ASP A 8 10.72 8.84 5.23
C ASP A 8 11.88 7.94 4.75
N GLY A 9 11.72 7.32 3.58
CA GLY A 9 12.76 6.51 2.95
C GLY A 9 12.88 5.08 3.49
N ASP A 10 12.18 4.72 4.57
CA ASP A 10 12.21 3.37 5.14
C ASP A 10 11.38 2.38 4.30
N GLY A 11 11.80 1.11 4.34
CA GLY A 11 11.13 0.00 3.67
C GLY A 11 10.14 -0.73 4.58
N TYR A 12 8.92 -0.95 4.07
CA TYR A 12 7.82 -1.57 4.82
C TYR A 12 7.17 -2.71 4.05
N LYS A 13 6.74 -3.75 4.77
CA LYS A 13 5.64 -4.59 4.33
C LYS A 13 4.33 -3.87 4.66
N ILE A 14 3.46 -3.68 3.67
CA ILE A 14 2.16 -3.00 3.87
C ILE A 14 1.09 -4.07 4.08
N GLN A 15 0.69 -4.29 5.33
CA GLN A 15 -0.22 -5.35 5.75
C GLN A 15 -1.68 -4.86 5.76
N ASN A 16 -2.64 -5.67 5.30
CA ASN A 16 -4.06 -5.34 5.46
C ASN A 16 -4.52 -5.62 6.90
N VAL A 17 -5.30 -4.72 7.48
CA VAL A 17 -5.76 -4.86 8.87
C VAL A 17 -6.80 -5.96 9.04
N PHE A 18 -7.76 -6.06 8.11
CA PHE A 18 -8.83 -7.05 8.19
C PHE A 18 -8.32 -8.46 7.82
N TYR A 19 -7.52 -8.53 6.77
CA TYR A 19 -6.85 -9.75 6.32
C TYR A 19 -5.39 -9.74 6.79
N ASN A 20 -5.18 -9.95 8.09
CA ASN A 20 -3.88 -9.77 8.76
C ASN A 20 -2.76 -10.73 8.31
N THR A 21 -3.00 -11.65 7.39
CA THR A 21 -1.94 -12.46 6.76
C THR A 21 -1.53 -11.92 5.39
N GLN A 22 -2.31 -10.98 4.84
CA GLN A 22 -2.13 -10.41 3.51
C GLN A 22 -1.29 -9.14 3.55
N HIS A 23 -0.29 -9.10 2.69
CA HIS A 23 0.56 -7.94 2.46
C HIS A 23 0.46 -7.50 1.00
N ALA A 24 0.64 -6.20 0.75
CA ALA A 24 0.83 -5.72 -0.60
C ALA A 24 2.09 -6.39 -1.21
N ASP A 25 1.95 -6.86 -2.43
CA ASP A 25 3.01 -7.53 -3.18
C ASP A 25 2.90 -7.15 -4.66
N LEU A 26 4.04 -7.01 -5.32
CA LEU A 26 4.09 -6.92 -6.77
C LEU A 26 3.96 -8.34 -7.35
N GLU A 27 2.90 -8.58 -8.13
CA GLU A 27 2.52 -9.91 -8.60
C GLU A 27 3.71 -10.68 -9.22
N HIS A 28 3.95 -11.89 -8.70
CA HIS A 28 5.06 -12.78 -9.10
C HIS A 28 6.46 -12.13 -9.04
N GLY A 29 6.61 -11.02 -8.31
CA GLY A 29 7.84 -10.24 -8.25
C GLY A 29 8.29 -9.70 -9.61
N VAL A 30 7.37 -9.49 -10.56
CA VAL A 30 7.68 -8.99 -11.90
C VAL A 30 7.97 -7.49 -11.84
N SER A 31 9.13 -7.06 -12.32
CA SER A 31 9.55 -5.65 -12.21
C SER A 31 9.04 -4.72 -13.33
N ALA A 32 8.02 -5.12 -14.08
CA ALA A 32 7.52 -4.36 -15.23
C ALA A 32 6.48 -3.30 -14.81
N VAL A 33 6.42 -2.18 -15.55
CA VAL A 33 5.30 -1.23 -15.45
C VAL A 33 4.00 -1.94 -15.86
N GLY A 34 2.91 -1.65 -15.13
CA GLY A 34 1.62 -2.31 -15.28
C GLY A 34 1.49 -3.61 -14.50
N THR A 35 2.54 -4.05 -13.78
CA THR A 35 2.44 -5.25 -12.95
C THR A 35 1.46 -5.01 -11.80
N PRO A 36 0.44 -5.87 -11.61
CA PRO A 36 -0.51 -5.77 -10.52
C PRO A 36 0.15 -5.71 -9.14
N ILE A 37 -0.43 -4.90 -8.26
CA ILE A 37 -0.15 -4.98 -6.82
C ILE A 37 -1.30 -5.74 -6.16
N ILE A 38 -0.96 -6.86 -5.54
CA ILE A 38 -1.89 -7.86 -5.01
C ILE A 38 -1.77 -7.95 -3.49
N GLY A 39 -2.80 -8.49 -2.84
CA GLY A 39 -2.68 -9.11 -1.53
C GLY A 39 -2.03 -10.48 -1.68
N HIS A 40 -0.95 -10.72 -0.95
CA HIS A 40 -0.26 -12.00 -0.90
C HIS A 40 0.01 -12.44 0.54
N THR A 41 -0.21 -13.72 0.83
CA THR A 41 0.10 -14.32 2.12
C THR A 41 1.61 -14.33 2.34
N ASP A 42 2.09 -14.06 3.55
CA ASP A 42 3.52 -14.25 3.83
C ASP A 42 3.88 -15.75 3.79
N ASP A 43 4.68 -16.17 2.81
CA ASP A 43 5.11 -17.55 2.62
C ASP A 43 6.52 -17.84 3.17
N GLY A 44 7.16 -16.85 3.81
CA GLY A 44 8.52 -16.99 4.36
C GLY A 44 9.63 -17.17 3.33
N SER A 45 9.35 -17.00 2.03
CA SER A 45 10.36 -17.16 0.97
C SER A 45 11.32 -15.97 0.88
N SER A 46 12.62 -16.26 0.84
CA SER A 46 13.70 -15.26 0.71
C SER A 46 13.78 -14.61 -0.67
N THR A 47 13.22 -15.25 -1.70
CA THR A 47 13.04 -14.67 -3.04
C THR A 47 11.96 -13.58 -3.08
N GLY A 48 11.22 -13.39 -1.98
CA GLY A 48 10.06 -12.53 -1.90
C GLY A 48 10.13 -11.29 -1.02
N SER A 49 11.26 -10.96 -0.40
CA SER A 49 11.34 -9.76 0.46
C SER A 49 11.12 -8.47 -0.33
N ASP A 50 11.81 -8.29 -1.45
CA ASP A 50 11.95 -6.96 -2.06
C ASP A 50 10.73 -6.56 -2.89
N HIS A 51 10.01 -7.52 -3.47
CA HIS A 51 8.74 -7.23 -4.17
C HIS A 51 7.56 -7.04 -3.22
N ARG A 52 7.70 -7.48 -1.96
CA ARG A 52 6.78 -7.20 -0.85
C ARG A 52 7.18 -5.99 -0.01
N THR A 53 8.32 -5.39 -0.31
CA THR A 53 8.83 -4.21 0.40
C THR A 53 8.54 -2.96 -0.41
N PHE A 54 7.96 -1.97 0.26
CA PHE A 54 7.63 -0.67 -0.30
C PHE A 54 8.30 0.43 0.50
N ILE A 55 9.00 1.32 -0.21
CA ILE A 55 9.56 2.55 0.33
C ILE A 55 8.43 3.56 0.42
N VAL A 56 8.27 4.19 1.58
CA VAL A 56 7.39 5.34 1.77
C VAL A 56 8.25 6.60 1.70
N SER A 57 7.92 7.53 0.79
CA SER A 57 8.66 8.78 0.65
C SER A 57 7.74 10.00 0.71
N TYR A 58 8.01 10.92 1.64
CA TYR A 58 7.18 12.11 1.88
C TYR A 58 7.40 13.19 0.83
N THR A 59 6.30 13.81 0.41
CA THR A 59 6.35 14.91 -0.55
C THR A 59 6.51 16.24 0.18
N GLY A 60 7.77 16.62 0.48
CA GLY A 60 8.30 17.99 0.57
C GLY A 60 7.57 19.09 1.35
N GLY A 61 6.56 18.79 2.18
CA GLY A 61 5.83 19.83 2.91
C GLY A 61 4.69 19.39 3.84
N ALA A 62 4.22 18.14 3.77
CA ALA A 62 3.24 17.60 4.71
C ALA A 62 3.59 16.15 5.09
N GLU A 63 3.62 15.87 6.40
CA GLU A 63 3.99 14.58 7.00
C GLU A 63 2.91 13.50 6.83
N ASP A 64 1.88 13.73 6.02
CA ASP A 64 0.87 12.74 5.67
C ASP A 64 0.81 12.49 4.16
N LEU A 65 1.54 13.25 3.34
CA LEU A 65 1.55 13.10 1.89
C LEU A 65 2.77 12.30 1.44
N VAL A 66 2.53 11.15 0.83
CA VAL A 66 3.55 10.16 0.48
C VAL A 66 3.44 9.69 -0.96
N THR A 67 4.57 9.30 -1.52
CA THR A 67 4.64 8.34 -2.62
C THR A 67 5.03 6.97 -2.06
N ILE A 68 4.52 5.91 -2.66
CA ILE A 68 4.79 4.53 -2.24
C ILE A 68 5.45 3.82 -3.42
N ILE A 69 6.68 3.34 -3.22
CA ILE A 69 7.55 2.82 -4.27
C ILE A 69 7.90 1.38 -3.95
N ASN A 70 7.66 0.46 -4.87
CA ASN A 70 8.09 -0.92 -4.69
C ASN A 70 9.63 -1.03 -4.78
N LEU A 71 10.26 -1.67 -3.78
CA LEU A 71 11.72 -1.72 -3.65
C LEU A 71 12.38 -2.48 -4.82
N LYS A 72 11.78 -3.59 -5.28
CA LYS A 72 12.33 -4.41 -6.37
C LYS A 72 12.21 -3.75 -7.74
N SER A 73 11.01 -3.29 -8.08
CA SER A 73 10.72 -2.77 -9.42
C SER A 73 11.06 -1.30 -9.61
N LYS A 74 11.22 -0.54 -8.51
CA LYS A 74 11.34 0.92 -8.51
C LYS A 74 10.13 1.64 -9.13
N THR A 75 9.00 0.94 -9.26
CA THR A 75 7.74 1.52 -9.73
C THR A 75 6.92 2.06 -8.57
N TYR A 76 6.10 3.07 -8.86
CA TYR A 76 5.16 3.66 -7.92
C TYR A 76 3.89 2.83 -7.84
N ALA A 77 3.38 2.57 -6.64
CA ALA A 77 2.06 2.00 -6.48
C ALA A 77 1.00 3.02 -6.94
N SER A 78 0.34 2.76 -8.05
CA SER A 78 -0.58 3.70 -8.70
C SER A 78 -1.84 3.00 -9.17
N ALA A 79 -2.90 3.78 -9.37
CA ALA A 79 -4.04 3.33 -10.13
C ALA A 79 -3.62 2.95 -11.56
N ASN A 80 -4.22 1.89 -12.08
CA ASN A 80 -4.13 1.54 -13.50
C ASN A 80 -4.84 2.58 -14.38
N THR A 81 -4.75 2.39 -15.69
CA THR A 81 -5.36 3.30 -16.69
C THR A 81 -6.86 3.49 -16.52
N LEU A 82 -7.57 2.48 -15.99
CA LEU A 82 -8.99 2.55 -15.68
C LEU A 82 -9.29 3.18 -14.31
N GLY A 83 -8.27 3.43 -13.48
CA GLY A 83 -8.40 4.07 -12.17
C GLY A 83 -8.90 3.16 -11.05
N MET A 84 -9.10 1.86 -11.31
CA MET A 84 -9.85 0.96 -10.42
C MET A 84 -8.98 -0.06 -9.69
N LYS A 85 -7.77 -0.31 -10.17
CA LYS A 85 -6.87 -1.34 -9.65
C LYS A 85 -5.48 -0.79 -9.43
N LEU A 86 -4.77 -1.32 -8.45
CA LEU A 86 -3.42 -0.91 -8.10
C LEU A 86 -2.39 -1.70 -8.92
N GLU A 87 -1.39 -0.99 -9.45
CA GLU A 87 -0.28 -1.54 -10.25
C GLU A 87 1.00 -0.75 -10.00
N GLY A 88 2.15 -1.34 -10.34
CA GLY A 88 3.42 -0.63 -10.43
C GLY A 88 3.47 0.26 -11.67
N ASN A 89 3.59 1.57 -11.50
CA ASN A 89 3.62 2.54 -12.58
C ASN A 89 4.92 3.37 -12.59
N GLY A 90 5.33 3.88 -13.76
CA GLY A 90 6.53 4.71 -13.91
C GLY A 90 6.33 6.16 -13.46
N SER A 91 5.09 6.60 -13.25
CA SER A 91 4.77 7.96 -12.79
C SER A 91 4.34 7.97 -11.32
N PRO A 92 4.81 8.95 -10.52
CA PRO A 92 4.44 9.04 -9.12
C PRO A 92 2.96 9.37 -8.95
N VAL A 93 2.34 8.74 -7.95
CA VAL A 93 1.05 9.15 -7.39
C VAL A 93 1.24 9.49 -5.93
N VAL A 94 0.70 10.63 -5.54
CA VAL A 94 0.70 11.09 -4.16
C VAL A 94 -0.53 10.54 -3.45
N TYR A 95 -0.31 9.95 -2.29
CA TYR A 95 -1.33 9.50 -1.35
C TYR A 95 -1.26 10.32 -0.08
N GLN A 96 -2.38 10.39 0.62
CA GLN A 96 -2.49 10.87 1.97
C GLN A 96 -2.70 9.68 2.91
N LEU A 97 -1.90 9.61 3.97
CA LEU A 97 -2.06 8.66 5.05
C LEU A 97 -3.00 9.26 6.10
N ILE A 98 -4.14 8.60 6.33
CA ILE A 98 -5.12 9.04 7.32
C ILE A 98 -5.14 8.02 8.45
N GLU A 99 -4.66 8.41 9.63
CA GLU A 99 -4.63 7.53 10.80
C GLU A 99 -6.06 7.25 11.30
N SER A 100 -6.32 5.99 11.57
CA SER A 100 -7.56 5.49 12.17
C SER A 100 -7.79 6.11 13.54
N GLN A 101 -9.01 6.61 13.76
CA GLN A 101 -9.43 7.06 15.09
C GLN A 101 -9.67 5.89 16.07
N LEU A 102 -9.74 4.65 15.57
CA LEU A 102 -10.07 3.46 16.35
C LEU A 102 -8.84 2.69 16.85
N SER A 103 -7.69 2.84 16.17
CA SER A 103 -6.46 2.12 16.52
C SER A 103 -5.24 2.84 15.97
N GLN A 104 -4.23 3.03 16.82
CA GLN A 104 -2.97 3.67 16.46
C GLN A 104 -2.17 2.82 15.46
N GLY A 105 -1.53 3.48 14.50
CA GLY A 105 -0.72 2.82 13.47
C GLY A 105 -1.51 2.08 12.37
N GLU A 106 -2.85 2.23 12.35
CA GLU A 106 -3.70 1.80 11.23
C GLU A 106 -4.02 2.98 10.34
N PHE A 107 -3.78 2.86 9.03
CA PHE A 107 -3.93 3.96 8.10
C PHE A 107 -4.86 3.62 6.94
N ILE A 108 -5.64 4.61 6.51
CA ILE A 108 -6.24 4.63 5.18
C ILE A 108 -5.22 5.26 4.22
N ILE A 109 -4.95 4.59 3.11
CA ILE A 109 -4.09 5.11 2.04
C ILE A 109 -5.00 5.72 0.96
N ARG A 110 -5.20 7.03 1.01
CA ARG A 110 -6.12 7.77 0.14
C ARG A 110 -5.38 8.49 -0.98
N LYS A 111 -5.80 8.38 -2.23
CA LYS A 111 -5.22 9.17 -3.33
C LYS A 111 -5.46 10.66 -3.08
N GLN A 112 -4.40 11.48 -3.16
CA GLN A 112 -4.43 12.90 -2.80
C GLN A 112 -5.57 13.64 -3.51
N ASN A 113 -6.28 14.51 -2.78
CA ASN A 113 -7.38 15.34 -3.29
C ASN A 113 -8.55 14.55 -3.90
N THR A 114 -8.72 13.28 -3.53
CA THR A 114 -9.86 12.45 -3.93
C THR A 114 -10.43 11.70 -2.74
N ASN A 115 -11.58 11.06 -2.92
CA ASN A 115 -12.14 10.12 -1.94
C ASN A 115 -11.82 8.65 -2.28
N TYR A 116 -10.77 8.37 -3.06
CA TYR A 116 -10.43 7.01 -3.47
C TYR A 116 -9.31 6.43 -2.60
N VAL A 117 -9.48 5.19 -2.14
CA VAL A 117 -8.60 4.53 -1.16
C VAL A 117 -8.17 3.15 -1.65
N TRP A 118 -7.06 2.65 -1.11
CA TRP A 118 -6.66 1.26 -1.29
C TRP A 118 -7.61 0.31 -0.57
N TYR A 119 -8.03 -0.75 -1.25
CA TYR A 119 -8.99 -1.70 -0.73
C TYR A 119 -8.68 -3.12 -1.19
N LEU A 120 -8.74 -4.09 -0.26
CA LEU A 120 -8.57 -5.51 -0.56
C LEU A 120 -9.90 -6.24 -0.42
N ASP A 121 -10.44 -6.77 -1.52
CA ASP A 121 -11.79 -7.34 -1.50
C ASP A 121 -11.90 -8.68 -0.75
N SER A 122 -10.83 -9.49 -0.82
CA SER A 122 -10.76 -10.85 -0.28
C SER A 122 -9.36 -11.22 0.21
N ASP A 123 -9.28 -12.23 1.08
CA ASP A 123 -8.06 -12.88 1.55
C ASP A 123 -7.50 -13.94 0.59
N SER A 124 -8.14 -14.15 -0.56
CA SER A 124 -7.64 -15.06 -1.57
C SER A 124 -6.27 -14.60 -2.05
N ASN A 125 -5.30 -15.51 -2.06
CA ASN A 125 -3.95 -15.19 -2.51
C ASN A 125 -4.00 -14.62 -3.93
N GLN A 126 -3.21 -13.58 -4.19
CA GLN A 126 -3.17 -12.87 -5.48
C GLN A 126 -4.42 -12.04 -5.81
N THR A 127 -5.25 -11.70 -4.82
CA THR A 127 -6.32 -10.70 -5.03
C THR A 127 -5.69 -9.34 -5.30
N GLN A 128 -5.90 -8.77 -6.49
CA GLN A 128 -5.40 -7.43 -6.81
C GLN A 128 -6.03 -6.36 -5.92
N ILE A 129 -5.19 -5.50 -5.33
CA ILE A 129 -5.66 -4.36 -4.53
C ILE A 129 -6.39 -3.40 -5.45
N ARG A 130 -7.55 -2.92 -5.02
CA ARG A 130 -8.36 -1.96 -5.76
C ARG A 130 -8.17 -0.55 -5.24
N ILE A 131 -8.52 0.40 -6.11
CA ILE A 131 -8.71 1.80 -5.73
C ILE A 131 -10.20 2.08 -5.88
N VAL A 132 -10.86 2.35 -4.76
CA VAL A 132 -12.33 2.46 -4.67
C VAL A 132 -12.73 3.72 -3.92
N PRO A 133 -13.93 4.29 -4.15
CA PRO A 133 -14.47 5.30 -3.25
C PRO A 133 -14.44 4.80 -1.81
N ALA A 134 -14.00 5.64 -0.87
CA ALA A 134 -13.84 5.26 0.53
C ALA A 134 -15.15 4.67 1.08
N PRO A 135 -15.16 3.41 1.52
CA PRO A 135 -16.32 2.81 2.16
C PRO A 135 -16.52 3.42 3.56
N ALA A 136 -17.57 2.98 4.27
CA ALA A 136 -17.80 3.38 5.66
C ALA A 136 -16.55 3.07 6.52
N GLU A 137 -16.24 3.94 7.49
CA GLU A 137 -15.06 3.79 8.37
C GLU A 137 -15.03 2.46 9.17
N THR A 138 -16.18 1.81 9.31
CA THR A 138 -16.28 0.48 9.93
C THR A 138 -15.75 -0.65 9.04
N ASP A 139 -15.59 -0.42 7.73
CA ASP A 139 -15.04 -1.41 6.82
C ASP A 139 -13.51 -1.46 6.96
N LYS A 140 -13.03 -2.48 7.68
CA LYS A 140 -11.61 -2.64 7.99
C LYS A 140 -10.75 -3.08 6.80
N LYS A 141 -11.35 -3.46 5.65
CA LYS A 141 -10.61 -3.86 4.45
C LYS A 141 -9.85 -2.72 3.76
N GLN A 142 -10.18 -1.46 4.10
CA GLN A 142 -9.48 -0.26 3.62
C GLN A 142 -8.30 0.16 4.49
N TYR A 143 -8.08 -0.48 5.64
CA TYR A 143 -7.05 -0.11 6.60
C TYR A 143 -5.79 -0.96 6.42
N TRP A 144 -4.65 -0.31 6.57
CA TRP A 144 -3.33 -0.87 6.34
C TRP A 144 -2.37 -0.53 7.48
N LYS A 145 -1.39 -1.41 7.72
CA LYS A 145 -0.27 -1.20 8.65
C LYS A 145 1.04 -1.23 7.89
N PHE A 146 1.96 -0.36 8.29
CA PHE A 146 3.33 -0.34 7.79
C PHE A 146 4.21 -1.12 8.76
N VAL A 147 4.60 -2.33 8.38
CA VAL A 147 5.45 -3.21 9.21
C VAL A 147 6.90 -3.08 8.75
N GLN A 148 7.73 -2.45 9.56
CA GLN A 148 9.15 -2.24 9.26
C GLN A 148 9.86 -3.59 9.09
N GLN A 149 10.71 -3.70 8.07
CA GLN A 149 11.62 -4.83 7.95
C GLN A 149 12.80 -4.61 8.90
N GLU A 150 13.17 -5.62 9.69
CA GLU A 150 14.38 -5.63 10.53
C GLU A 150 15.66 -5.78 9.69
#